data_AF-A0A6I8VBS8-F1
#
_entry.id   AF-A0A6I8VBS8-F1
#
_cell.length_a   1.000
_cell.length_b   1.000
_cell.length_c   1.000
_cell.angle_alpha   90.00
_cell.angle_beta   90.00
_cell.angle_gamma   90.00
#
_symmetry.space_group_name_H-M   'P 1'
#
loop_
_entity.id
_entity.type
_entity.pdbx_description
1 polymer ?
#
loop_
_entity_poly.entity_id
_entity_poly.type
_entity_poly.pdbx_seq_one_letter_code
_entity_poly.pdbx_strand_id
1 'polypeptide(L)'
;MCHTNYILYYLLVRFSVNFVNSPVCTDNITYHFKVVIPTQTIIENYKRNGEWSSLQQEHYLNIFDGTGGSDKTLTQSFASIMNEIDEAFQLSSTESTFRLEFTFDYDNSTMIVYQVRETGHNFISKYETLFSLSEIQAIQVWGDVQKVNQFALSYD
;
A
#
# COMPACT_ATOMS: atom_id res chain seq x y z
N MET A 1 0.60 -32.22 31.87
CA MET A 1 0.49 -30.76 31.62
C MET A 1 0.82 -30.52 30.16
N CYS A 2 -0.19 -30.28 29.32
CA CYS A 2 0.02 -29.85 27.95
C CYS A 2 0.23 -28.34 27.95
N HIS A 3 1.37 -27.89 27.44
CA HIS A 3 1.59 -26.47 27.18
C HIS A 3 0.87 -26.14 25.87
N THR A 4 -0.22 -25.38 25.98
CA THR A 4 -0.84 -24.75 24.82
C THR A 4 0.05 -23.56 24.44
N ASN A 5 0.83 -23.73 23.37
CA ASN A 5 1.55 -22.61 22.75
C ASN A 5 0.54 -21.82 21.92
N TYR A 6 0.21 -20.61 22.36
CA TYR A 6 -0.48 -19.64 21.52
C TYR A 6 0.54 -19.05 20.55
N ILE A 7 0.53 -19.53 19.30
CA ILE A 7 1.15 -18.79 18.21
C ILE A 7 0.17 -17.65 17.89
N LEU A 8 0.50 -16.43 18.32
CA LEU A 8 -0.16 -15.24 17.78
C LEU A 8 0.16 -15.17 16.30
N TYR A 9 -0.76 -15.64 15.45
CA TYR A 9 -0.79 -15.22 14.06
C TYR A 9 -1.20 -13.75 14.06
N TYR A 10 -0.23 -12.83 14.06
CA TYR A 10 -0.50 -11.52 13.49
C TYR A 10 -0.82 -11.81 12.03
N LEU A 11 -2.10 -11.69 11.63
CA LEU A 11 -2.47 -11.67 10.22
C LEU A 11 -1.67 -10.52 9.58
N LEU A 12 -0.56 -10.85 8.93
CA LEU A 12 0.26 -9.91 8.18
C LEU A 12 -0.48 -9.58 6.89
N VAL A 13 -1.64 -8.92 6.99
CA VAL A 13 -2.42 -8.49 5.83
C VAL A 13 -1.58 -7.49 5.07
N ARG A 14 -1.13 -7.90 3.89
CA ARG A 14 -0.31 -7.08 3.01
C ARG A 14 -0.70 -7.31 1.58
N PHE A 15 -0.72 -6.23 0.80
CA PHE A 15 -0.84 -6.35 -0.64
C PHE A 15 0.20 -5.49 -1.34
N SER A 16 0.43 -5.79 -2.61
CA SER A 16 1.30 -4.99 -3.46
C SER A 16 0.79 -4.91 -4.88
N VAL A 17 1.06 -3.79 -5.52
CA VAL A 17 0.88 -3.55 -6.95
C VAL A 17 2.27 -3.31 -7.54
N ASN A 18 2.63 -4.13 -8.52
CA ASN A 18 3.93 -4.06 -9.19
C ASN A 18 3.73 -3.70 -10.65
N PHE A 19 4.48 -2.72 -11.13
CA PHE A 19 4.58 -2.36 -12.53
C PHE A 19 5.89 -2.93 -13.05
N VAL A 20 5.78 -3.99 -13.86
CA VAL A 20 6.92 -4.86 -14.20
C VAL A 20 7.35 -4.68 -15.65
N ASN A 21 8.65 -4.83 -15.88
CA ASN A 21 9.27 -4.66 -17.20
C ASN A 21 9.19 -5.93 -18.06
N SER A 22 8.71 -7.04 -17.50
CA SER A 22 8.43 -8.28 -18.22
C SER A 22 7.26 -9.01 -17.53
N PRO A 23 6.30 -9.56 -18.28
CA PRO A 23 5.17 -10.28 -17.69
C PRO A 23 5.58 -11.61 -17.04
N VAL A 24 6.75 -12.16 -17.39
CA VAL A 24 7.21 -13.49 -16.96
C VAL A 24 8.48 -13.44 -16.11
N CYS A 25 9.07 -12.26 -15.89
CA CYS A 25 10.29 -12.09 -15.10
C CYS A 25 10.18 -10.84 -14.22
N THR A 26 10.40 -11.03 -12.91
CA THR A 26 10.33 -9.98 -11.90
C THR A 26 11.71 -9.53 -11.43
N ASP A 27 12.75 -9.70 -12.24
CA ASP A 27 14.09 -9.19 -11.93
C ASP A 27 14.18 -7.68 -12.10
N ASN A 28 13.35 -7.13 -13.00
CA ASN A 28 13.17 -5.71 -13.19
C ASN A 28 11.72 -5.33 -12.86
N ILE A 29 11.56 -4.44 -11.88
CA ILE A 29 10.28 -3.87 -11.46
C ILE A 29 10.48 -2.36 -11.47
N THR A 30 9.77 -1.68 -12.36
CA THR A 30 9.83 -0.22 -12.51
C THR A 30 9.31 0.48 -11.28
N TYR A 31 8.23 -0.05 -10.70
CA TYR A 31 7.61 0.50 -9.51
C TYR A 31 6.91 -0.59 -8.70
N HIS A 32 7.21 -0.64 -7.41
CA HIS A 32 6.64 -1.53 -6.40
C HIS A 32 5.93 -0.67 -5.36
N PHE A 33 4.61 -0.82 -5.25
CA PHE A 33 3.80 -0.22 -4.20
C PHE A 33 3.31 -1.32 -3.28
N LYS A 34 3.67 -1.28 -2.01
CA LYS A 34 3.26 -2.30 -1.03
C LYS A 34 2.61 -1.64 0.17
N VAL A 35 1.48 -2.19 0.59
CA VAL A 35 0.79 -1.79 1.81
C VAL A 35 0.94 -2.87 2.87
N VAL A 36 1.33 -2.47 4.07
CA VAL A 36 1.33 -3.28 5.28
C VAL A 36 0.21 -2.77 6.18
N ILE A 37 -0.92 -3.48 6.23
CA ILE A 37 -2.13 -3.02 6.90
C ILE A 37 -1.95 -2.89 8.42
N PRO A 38 -1.32 -3.85 9.14
CA PRO A 38 -1.19 -3.75 10.60
C PRO A 38 -0.45 -2.50 11.07
N THR A 39 0.53 -2.03 10.29
CA THR A 39 1.32 -0.84 10.61
C THR A 39 0.86 0.40 9.84
N GLN A 40 -0.15 0.25 8.98
CA GLN A 40 -0.63 1.25 8.04
C GLN A 40 0.55 1.92 7.32
N THR A 41 1.41 1.13 6.69
CA THR A 41 2.63 1.63 6.04
C THR A 41 2.59 1.32 4.56
N ILE A 42 2.92 2.31 3.74
CA ILE A 42 3.26 2.13 2.33
C ILE A 42 4.77 2.02 2.23
N ILE A 43 5.22 1.06 1.43
CA ILE A 43 6.61 0.93 1.01
C ILE A 43 6.63 1.05 -0.51
N GLU A 44 7.37 2.02 -1.02
CA GLU A 44 7.61 2.24 -2.45
C GLU A 44 9.06 1.94 -2.79
N ASN A 45 9.28 1.20 -3.88
CA ASN A 45 10.62 0.84 -4.33
C ASN A 45 10.65 0.51 -5.84
N TYR A 46 11.83 0.21 -6.37
CA TYR A 46 12.03 -0.44 -7.67
C TYR A 46 13.06 -1.57 -7.54
N LYS A 47 13.09 -2.47 -8.53
CA LYS A 47 14.01 -3.62 -8.58
C LYS A 47 14.76 -3.63 -9.91
N ARG A 48 16.08 -3.83 -9.86
CA ARG A 48 16.95 -3.89 -11.04
C ARG A 48 17.84 -5.12 -10.99
N ASN A 49 17.82 -5.93 -12.04
CA ASN A 49 18.63 -7.15 -12.17
C ASN A 49 18.53 -8.10 -10.97
N GLY A 50 17.33 -8.25 -10.42
CA GLY A 50 17.11 -9.15 -9.28
C GLY A 50 17.25 -8.47 -7.91
N GLU A 51 17.74 -7.23 -7.85
CA GLU A 51 18.05 -6.54 -6.59
C GLU A 51 17.12 -5.34 -6.34
N TRP A 52 16.62 -5.21 -5.11
CA TRP A 52 15.83 -4.05 -4.69
C TRP A 52 16.71 -2.82 -4.53
N SER A 53 16.16 -1.64 -4.85
CA SER A 53 16.88 -0.39 -4.58
C SER A 53 17.00 -0.10 -3.09
N SER A 54 18.09 0.56 -2.73
CA SER A 54 18.26 1.19 -1.41
C SER A 54 17.47 2.50 -1.27
N LEU A 55 16.94 3.05 -2.38
CA LEU A 55 16.13 4.28 -2.42
C LEU A 55 14.65 4.02 -2.12
N GLN A 56 14.36 3.09 -1.22
CA GLN A 56 12.98 2.84 -0.79
C GLN A 56 12.42 4.06 -0.08
N GLN A 57 11.11 4.29 -0.23
CA GLN A 57 10.38 5.29 0.54
C GLN A 57 9.31 4.61 1.37
N GLU A 58 9.14 5.09 2.60
CA GLU A 58 8.11 4.59 3.51
C GLU A 58 7.20 5.76 3.92
N HIS A 59 5.90 5.56 3.80
CA HIS A 59 4.89 6.54 4.17
C HIS A 59 3.88 5.92 5.13
N TYR A 60 3.49 6.67 6.16
CA TYR A 60 2.41 6.26 7.04
C TYR A 60 1.07 6.64 6.42
N LEU A 61 0.17 5.68 6.36
CA LEU A 61 -1.16 5.79 5.81
C LEU A 61 -2.16 6.15 6.91
N ASN A 62 -2.77 7.33 6.82
CA ASN A 62 -4.03 7.62 7.53
C ASN A 62 -5.25 7.35 6.62
N ILE A 63 -5.23 6.32 5.77
CA ILE A 63 -6.34 6.05 4.81
C ILE A 63 -7.54 5.31 5.41
N PHE A 64 -7.37 4.70 6.58
CA PHE A 64 -8.45 3.98 7.28
C PHE A 64 -9.09 4.79 8.40
N ASP A 65 -8.62 6.03 8.62
CA ASP A 65 -9.18 6.89 9.65
C ASP A 65 -10.47 7.53 9.11
N GLY A 66 -11.59 6.89 9.43
CA GLY A 66 -12.92 7.24 8.95
C GLY A 66 -13.52 8.45 9.64
N THR A 67 -12.79 9.54 9.92
CA THR A 67 -13.42 10.81 10.33
C THR A 67 -12.56 12.02 9.97
N GLY A 68 -13.15 12.99 9.28
CA GLY A 68 -12.58 14.33 9.21
C GLY A 68 -12.68 14.99 10.59
N GLY A 69 -11.56 15.49 11.13
CA GLY A 69 -11.61 16.36 12.31
C GLY A 69 -10.33 16.45 13.15
N SER A 70 -9.61 17.57 12.97
CA SER A 70 -8.80 18.31 13.97
C SER A 70 -7.61 17.63 14.66
N ASP A 71 -6.45 18.31 14.54
CA ASP A 71 -5.25 18.20 15.37
C ASP A 71 -5.51 17.76 16.81
N LYS A 72 -4.92 16.64 17.23
CA LYS A 72 -4.69 16.35 18.65
C LYS A 72 -3.30 15.79 18.92
N THR A 73 -2.67 16.43 19.89
CA THR A 73 -1.28 16.35 20.32
C THR A 73 -0.89 14.96 20.84
N LEU A 74 0.33 14.55 20.48
CA LEU A 74 1.03 13.32 20.90
C LEU A 74 1.32 13.26 22.41
N THR A 75 0.32 13.03 23.28
CA THR A 75 0.59 12.63 24.68
C THR A 75 -0.62 12.00 25.39
N GLN A 76 -1.22 10.92 24.87
CA GLN A 76 -2.10 10.09 25.71
C GLN A 76 -1.71 8.61 25.68
N SER A 77 -1.63 8.07 26.89
CA SER A 77 -0.88 6.91 27.36
C SER A 77 -1.19 5.58 26.66
N PHE A 78 -0.15 4.74 26.54
CA PHE A 78 -0.18 3.35 26.08
C PHE A 78 -1.30 2.46 26.67
N ALA A 79 -1.90 2.83 27.80
CA ALA A 79 -3.04 2.12 28.39
C ALA A 79 -4.39 2.42 27.70
N SER A 80 -4.56 3.60 27.08
CA SER A 80 -5.73 3.90 26.23
C SER A 80 -5.65 3.14 24.90
N ILE A 81 -4.43 2.98 24.38
CA ILE A 81 -4.13 2.24 23.14
C ILE A 81 -4.60 0.78 23.26
N MET A 82 -4.52 0.14 24.43
CA MET A 82 -4.96 -1.25 24.59
C MET A 82 -6.48 -1.43 24.60
N ASN A 83 -7.25 -0.46 25.12
CA ASN A 83 -8.71 -0.48 24.97
C ASN A 83 -9.13 -0.07 23.56
N GLU A 84 -8.39 0.83 22.92
CA GLU A 84 -8.55 1.14 21.49
C GLU A 84 -8.09 -0.01 20.60
N ILE A 85 -7.26 -0.96 21.05
CA ILE A 85 -6.89 -2.13 20.25
C ILE A 85 -8.06 -3.12 20.17
N ASP A 86 -8.89 -3.27 21.21
CA ASP A 86 -10.13 -4.06 21.13
C ASP A 86 -11.18 -3.36 20.23
N GLU A 87 -11.20 -2.02 20.18
CA GLU A 87 -12.00 -1.25 19.20
C GLU A 87 -11.38 -1.22 17.79
N ALA A 88 -10.05 -1.23 17.66
CA ALA A 88 -9.34 -1.28 16.39
C ALA A 88 -9.34 -2.69 15.80
N PHE A 89 -9.50 -3.72 16.62
CA PHE A 89 -9.84 -5.08 16.18
C PHE A 89 -11.29 -5.17 15.68
N GLN A 90 -12.14 -4.16 15.90
CA GLN A 90 -13.41 -4.00 15.18
C GLN A 90 -13.27 -3.42 13.77
N LEU A 91 -12.05 -3.07 13.31
CA LEU A 91 -11.77 -3.01 11.87
C LEU A 91 -11.80 -4.41 11.21
N SER A 92 -12.06 -5.49 11.98
CA SER A 92 -12.13 -6.87 11.48
C SER A 92 -13.43 -7.28 10.77
N SER A 93 -14.41 -6.40 10.52
CA SER A 93 -15.72 -6.92 10.05
C SER A 93 -16.51 -6.16 8.98
N THR A 94 -15.96 -5.18 8.26
CA THR A 94 -16.69 -4.63 7.10
C THR A 94 -15.80 -4.44 5.88
N GLU A 95 -16.33 -4.85 4.74
CA GLU A 95 -15.76 -4.76 3.40
C GLU A 95 -15.28 -3.34 3.08
N SER A 96 -14.04 -2.97 3.42
CA SER A 96 -13.47 -1.70 3.00
C SER A 96 -12.93 -1.83 1.58
N THR A 97 -13.83 -1.82 0.60
CA THR A 97 -13.42 -1.63 -0.79
C THR A 97 -12.68 -0.31 -0.91
N PHE A 98 -11.45 -0.35 -1.42
CA PHE A 98 -10.67 0.84 -1.74
C PHE A 98 -10.44 0.92 -3.25
N ARG A 99 -10.16 2.12 -3.73
CA ARG A 99 -9.78 2.38 -5.13
C ARG A 99 -8.48 3.15 -5.12
N LEU A 100 -7.49 2.64 -5.84
CA LEU A 100 -6.22 3.31 -6.05
C LEU A 100 -6.12 3.74 -7.51
N GLU A 101 -5.54 4.91 -7.72
CA GLU A 101 -5.18 5.39 -9.04
C GLU A 101 -3.68 5.65 -9.08
N PHE A 102 -3.04 5.14 -10.14
CA PHE A 102 -1.62 5.29 -10.39
C PHE A 102 -1.47 6.12 -11.65
N THR A 103 -0.98 7.36 -11.49
CA THR A 103 -0.76 8.31 -12.59
C THR A 103 0.72 8.32 -12.98
N PHE A 104 0.97 8.32 -14.29
CA PHE A 104 2.30 8.13 -14.86
C PHE A 104 2.78 9.47 -15.41
N ASP A 105 3.79 10.07 -14.78
CA ASP A 105 4.51 11.21 -15.31
C ASP A 105 5.72 10.69 -16.09
N TYR A 106 5.52 10.50 -17.41
CA TYR A 106 6.54 9.93 -18.31
C TYR A 106 7.77 10.81 -18.43
N ASP A 107 7.61 12.13 -18.40
CA ASP A 107 8.73 13.08 -18.57
C ASP A 107 9.69 13.03 -17.37
N ASN A 108 9.16 12.89 -16.16
CA ASN A 108 9.95 12.84 -14.92
C ASN A 108 10.14 11.41 -14.37
N SER A 109 9.77 10.37 -15.13
CA SER A 109 9.79 8.97 -14.67
C SER A 109 9.22 8.79 -13.25
N THR A 110 8.09 9.44 -12.99
CA THR A 110 7.51 9.52 -11.66
C THR A 110 6.14 8.87 -11.60
N MET A 111 5.94 8.00 -10.61
CA MET A 111 4.63 7.47 -10.24
C MET A 111 3.97 8.37 -9.21
N ILE A 112 2.70 8.69 -9.42
CA ILE A 112 1.87 9.42 -8.45
C ILE A 112 0.69 8.54 -8.06
N VAL A 113 0.45 8.37 -6.76
CA VAL A 113 -0.61 7.50 -6.26
C VAL A 113 -1.68 8.32 -5.54
N TYR A 114 -2.93 8.02 -5.86
CA TYR A 114 -4.10 8.58 -5.21
C TYR A 114 -5.00 7.49 -4.64
N GLN A 115 -5.66 7.80 -3.53
CA GLN A 115 -6.89 7.10 -3.13
C GLN A 115 -8.06 7.77 -3.84
N VAL A 116 -8.82 7.00 -4.61
CA VAL A 116 -10.04 7.51 -5.26
C VAL A 116 -11.21 7.34 -4.30
N ARG A 117 -11.93 8.43 -4.05
CA ARG A 117 -13.16 8.51 -3.25
C ARG A 117 -14.28 9.08 -4.12
N GLU A 118 -15.53 8.95 -3.68
CA GLU A 118 -16.67 9.51 -4.43
C GLU A 118 -16.57 11.03 -4.65
N THR A 119 -15.94 11.73 -3.72
CA THR A 119 -15.79 13.20 -3.74
C THR A 119 -14.46 13.69 -4.33
N GLY A 120 -13.64 12.80 -4.89
CA GLY A 120 -12.38 13.18 -5.56
C GLY A 120 -11.20 12.26 -5.26
N HIS A 121 -10.00 12.79 -5.44
CA HIS A 121 -8.73 12.05 -5.35
C HIS A 121 -7.93 12.59 -4.17
N ASN A 122 -7.59 11.70 -3.22
CA ASN A 122 -6.71 12.04 -2.12
C ASN A 122 -5.28 11.63 -2.48
N PHE A 123 -4.36 12.59 -2.50
CA PHE A 123 -2.95 12.31 -2.73
C PHE A 123 -2.40 11.37 -1.65
N ILE A 124 -1.70 10.32 -2.07
CA ILE A 124 -1.01 9.37 -1.19
C ILE A 124 0.50 9.63 -1.25
N SER A 125 1.10 9.48 -2.43
CA SER A 125 2.55 9.52 -2.59
C SER A 125 2.97 9.92 -4.00
N LYS A 126 4.25 10.30 -4.11
CA LYS A 126 4.95 10.55 -5.36
C LYS A 126 6.32 9.87 -5.28
N TYR A 127 6.63 9.03 -6.25
CA TYR A 127 7.87 8.23 -6.27
C TYR A 127 8.56 8.31 -7.63
N GLU A 128 9.79 8.82 -7.64
CA GLU A 128 10.65 8.86 -8.82
C GLU A 128 11.43 7.54 -8.95
N THR A 129 11.39 6.94 -10.13
CA THR A 129 12.11 5.69 -10.44
C THR A 129 13.21 5.94 -11.46
N LEU A 130 14.28 5.14 -11.40
CA LEU A 130 15.36 5.20 -12.40
C LEU A 130 15.01 4.45 -13.70
N PHE A 131 13.87 3.79 -13.77
CA PHE A 131 13.36 3.15 -14.98
C PHE A 131 12.44 4.10 -15.72
N SER A 132 12.50 4.08 -17.05
CA SER A 132 11.46 4.75 -17.83
C SER A 132 10.12 4.06 -17.62
N LEU A 133 9.06 4.84 -17.34
CA LEU A 133 7.70 4.31 -17.24
C LEU A 133 7.22 3.66 -18.54
N SER A 134 7.82 4.03 -19.69
CA SER A 134 7.54 3.40 -20.98
C SER A 134 8.00 1.94 -21.07
N GLU A 135 8.83 1.47 -20.15
CA GLU A 135 9.32 0.09 -20.12
C GLU A 135 8.38 -0.85 -19.36
N ILE A 136 7.31 -0.34 -18.76
CA ILE A 136 6.29 -1.16 -18.09
C ILE A 136 5.55 -1.98 -19.14
N GLN A 137 5.52 -3.30 -18.95
CA GLN A 137 4.85 -4.24 -19.85
C GLN A 137 3.65 -4.94 -19.22
N ALA A 138 3.61 -5.01 -17.89
CA ALA A 138 2.50 -5.62 -17.18
C ALA A 138 2.32 -5.03 -15.78
N ILE A 139 1.12 -5.25 -15.23
CA ILE A 139 0.78 -4.91 -13.85
C ILE A 139 0.44 -6.21 -13.12
N GLN A 140 0.97 -6.33 -11.91
CA GLN A 140 0.88 -7.52 -11.09
C GLN A 140 0.36 -7.13 -9.71
N VAL A 141 -0.76 -7.72 -9.29
CA VAL A 141 -1.35 -7.50 -7.96
C VAL A 141 -1.20 -8.77 -7.14
N TRP A 142 -0.62 -8.66 -5.95
CA TRP A 142 -0.28 -9.80 -5.08
C TRP A 142 -0.62 -9.51 -3.62
N GLY A 143 -0.75 -10.58 -2.82
CA GLY A 143 -0.94 -10.50 -1.37
C GLY A 143 -2.38 -10.78 -0.93
N ASP A 144 -2.73 -10.29 0.26
CA ASP A 144 -3.98 -10.55 0.97
C ASP A 144 -5.15 -9.69 0.46
N VAL A 145 -5.33 -9.66 -0.87
CA VAL A 145 -6.50 -9.07 -1.51
C VAL A 145 -7.46 -10.20 -1.87
N GLN A 146 -8.63 -10.23 -1.24
CA GLN A 146 -9.62 -11.29 -1.51
C GLN A 146 -10.06 -11.31 -2.98
N LYS A 147 -10.28 -10.14 -3.58
CA LYS A 147 -10.71 -9.98 -4.97
C LYS A 147 -10.40 -8.59 -5.49
N VAL A 148 -9.84 -8.52 -6.70
CA VAL A 148 -9.81 -7.27 -7.49
C VAL A 148 -11.17 -7.14 -8.19
N ASN A 149 -11.99 -6.19 -7.74
CA ASN A 149 -13.34 -6.00 -8.28
C ASN A 149 -13.34 -5.26 -9.63
N GLN A 150 -12.40 -4.35 -9.83
CA GLN A 150 -12.27 -3.56 -11.05
C GLN A 150 -10.79 -3.26 -11.30
N PHE A 151 -10.38 -3.36 -12.54
CA PHE A 151 -9.09 -2.91 -13.04
C PHE A 151 -9.34 -2.15 -14.33
N ALA A 152 -8.87 -0.91 -14.41
CA ALA A 152 -9.05 -0.04 -15.55
C ALA A 152 -7.74 0.67 -15.87
N LEU A 153 -7.54 0.97 -17.14
CA LEU A 153 -6.37 1.66 -17.66
C LEU A 153 -6.88 2.68 -18.67
N SER A 154 -6.52 3.95 -18.44
CA SER A 154 -6.88 5.07 -19.29
C SER A 154 -5.61 5.69 -19.87
N TYR A 155 -5.66 6.02 -21.14
CA TYR A 155 -4.63 6.76 -21.86
C TYR A 155 -5.31 7.90 -22.60
N ASP A 156 -4.65 9.05 -22.65
CA ASP A 156 -5.03 10.18 -23.50
C ASP A 156 -4.42 10.05 -24.91
#